data_AF-A0A2P9HA24-F1
#
_entry.id   AF-A0A2P9HA24-F1
#
_cell.length_a   1.000
_cell.length_b   1.000
_cell.length_c   1.000
_cell.angle_alpha   90.00
_cell.angle_beta   90.00
_cell.angle_gamma   90.00
#
_symmetry.space_group_name_H-M   'P 1'
#
loop_
_entity.id
_entity.type
_entity.pdbx_description
1 polymer ?
#
loop_
_entity_poly.entity_id
_entity_poly.type
_entity_poly.pdbx_seq_one_letter_code
_entity_poly.pdbx_strand_id
1 'polypeptide(L)'
;MSLEQKMEEKFHSTQVKMKEISVGMGKLESEYQKLLKDLGLSSEEVHEFASNASNYSAPIWEQLQNEKKQLDEKLNLNLNNVRDPLKVKKAFSDHATIQSHWIYVR
;
A
#
# COMPACT_ATOMS: atom_id res chain seq x y z
N MET A 1 -19.84 12.32 -24.17
CA MET A 1 -18.45 12.38 -23.66
C MET A 1 -17.65 11.25 -24.25
N SER A 2 -16.52 11.57 -24.88
CA SER A 2 -15.63 10.57 -25.50
C SER A 2 -14.92 9.72 -24.43
N LEU A 3 -14.43 8.55 -24.82
CA LEU A 3 -13.66 7.67 -23.94
C LEU A 3 -12.37 8.36 -23.44
N GLU A 4 -11.75 9.18 -24.27
CA GLU A 4 -10.54 9.94 -23.94
C GLU A 4 -10.81 10.97 -22.85
N GLN A 5 -11.91 11.73 -22.96
CA GLN A 5 -12.31 12.71 -21.95
C GLN A 5 -12.52 12.04 -20.56
N LYS A 6 -13.14 10.85 -20.53
CA LYS A 6 -13.31 10.09 -19.28
C LYS A 6 -12.00 9.55 -18.70
N MET A 7 -11.02 9.22 -19.54
CA MET A 7 -9.71 8.76 -19.08
C MET A 7 -8.88 9.91 -18.51
N GLU A 8 -8.95 11.08 -19.15
CA GLU A 8 -8.24 12.28 -18.74
C GLU A 8 -8.78 12.84 -17.41
N GLU A 9 -10.10 12.86 -17.22
CA GLU A 9 -10.72 13.20 -15.93
C GLU A 9 -10.30 12.24 -14.81
N LYS A 10 -10.25 10.92 -15.09
CA LYS A 10 -9.78 9.92 -14.10
C LYS A 10 -8.31 10.10 -13.76
N PHE A 11 -7.48 10.43 -14.74
CA PHE A 11 -6.06 10.69 -14.52
C PHE A 11 -5.86 11.93 -13.64
N HIS A 12 -6.55 13.03 -13.97
CA HIS A 12 -6.51 14.26 -13.17
C HIS A 12 -7.01 14.02 -11.74
N SER A 13 -8.14 13.32 -11.56
CA SER A 13 -8.65 12.95 -10.24
C SER A 13 -7.65 12.10 -9.45
N THR A 14 -6.94 11.18 -10.11
CA THR A 14 -5.92 10.34 -9.47
C THR A 14 -4.72 11.18 -9.03
N GLN A 15 -4.26 12.13 -9.85
CA GLN A 15 -3.17 13.04 -9.49
C GLN A 15 -3.51 13.92 -8.28
N VAL A 16 -4.74 14.43 -8.22
CA VAL A 16 -5.21 15.22 -7.06
C VAL A 16 -5.20 14.37 -5.80
N LYS A 17 -5.77 13.15 -5.86
CA LYS A 17 -5.75 12.22 -4.72
C LYS A 17 -4.34 11.84 -4.28
N MET A 18 -3.42 11.63 -5.22
CA MET A 18 -2.00 11.39 -4.90
C MET A 18 -1.40 12.57 -4.15
N LYS A 19 -1.67 13.81 -4.60
CA LYS A 19 -1.20 15.02 -3.94
C LYS A 19 -1.78 15.18 -2.53
N GLU A 20 -3.06 14.90 -2.35
CA GLU A 20 -3.71 14.90 -1.03
C GLU A 20 -3.07 13.88 -0.09
N ILE A 21 -2.82 12.66 -0.58
CA ILE A 21 -2.12 11.62 0.19
C ILE A 21 -0.71 12.08 0.57
N SER A 22 0.05 12.70 -0.35
CA SER A 22 1.39 13.22 -0.05
C SER A 22 1.37 14.30 1.03
N VAL A 23 0.38 15.20 1.00
CA VAL A 23 0.21 16.23 2.04
C VAL A 23 -0.15 15.59 3.39
N GLY A 24 -1.04 14.60 3.37
CA GLY A 24 -1.39 13.82 4.56
C GLY A 24 -0.19 13.10 5.18
N MET A 25 0.63 12.45 4.35
CA MET A 25 1.89 11.83 4.77
C MET A 25 2.87 12.84 5.37
N GLY A 26 3.03 14.01 4.75
CA GLY A 26 3.91 15.06 5.29
C GLY A 26 3.44 15.60 6.65
N LYS A 27 2.12 15.72 6.85
CA LYS A 27 1.56 16.12 8.15
C LYS A 27 1.79 15.04 9.21
N LEU A 28 1.54 13.77 8.87
CA LEU A 28 1.75 12.64 9.77
C LEU A 28 3.23 12.54 10.19
N GLU A 29 4.15 12.70 9.25
CA GLU A 29 5.59 12.73 9.53
C GLU A 29 5.93 13.88 10.49
N SER A 30 5.40 15.08 10.25
CA SER A 30 5.62 16.20 11.16
C SER A 30 5.07 15.97 12.57
N GLU A 31 3.91 15.32 12.69
CA GLU A 31 3.32 14.96 13.99
C GLU A 31 4.14 13.88 14.70
N TYR A 32 4.63 12.89 13.95
CA TYR A 32 5.53 11.85 14.43
C TYR A 32 6.84 12.44 14.97
N GLN A 33 7.50 13.31 14.20
CA GLN A 33 8.73 13.99 14.62
C GLN A 33 8.52 14.89 15.84
N LYS A 34 7.36 15.56 15.91
CA LYS A 34 7.00 16.36 17.09
C LYS A 34 6.82 15.49 18.33
N LEU A 35 6.11 14.37 18.21
CA LEU A 35 5.92 13.43 19.31
C LEU A 35 7.26 12.87 19.82
N LEU A 36 8.15 12.47 18.90
CA LEU A 36 9.50 12.02 19.24
C LEU A 36 10.26 13.09 20.03
N LYS A 37 10.22 14.33 19.55
CA LYS A 37 10.85 15.47 20.22
C LYS A 37 10.25 15.75 21.61
N ASP A 38 8.93 15.67 21.75
CA ASP A 38 8.24 15.86 23.02
C ASP A 38 8.59 14.75 24.03
N LEU A 39 8.85 13.54 23.55
CA LEU A 39 9.33 12.41 24.36
C LEU A 39 10.85 12.45 24.61
N GLY A 40 11.57 13.38 23.98
CA GLY A 40 13.03 13.48 24.08
C GLY A 40 13.77 12.30 23.44
N LEU A 41 13.13 11.61 22.49
CA LEU A 41 13.66 10.43 21.82
C LEU A 41 13.98 10.75 20.35
N SER A 42 15.04 10.15 19.82
CA SER A 42 15.31 10.10 18.39
C SER A 42 14.63 8.89 17.74
N SER A 43 14.44 8.95 16.41
CA SER A 43 13.92 7.81 15.65
C SER A 43 14.82 6.59 15.73
N GLU A 44 16.15 6.79 15.73
CA GLU A 44 17.10 5.69 15.93
C GLU A 44 16.92 5.02 17.29
N GLU A 45 16.80 5.79 18.37
CA GLU A 45 16.64 5.23 19.72
C GLU A 45 15.34 4.43 19.86
N VAL A 46 14.25 4.90 19.26
CA VAL A 46 12.99 4.15 19.23
C VAL A 46 13.14 2.88 18.42
N HIS A 47 13.86 2.92 17.29
CA HIS A 47 14.09 1.76 16.46
C HIS A 47 14.98 0.72 17.15
N GLU A 48 16.06 1.15 17.79
CA GLU A 48 16.95 0.29 18.58
C GLU A 48 16.22 -0.33 19.75
N PHE A 49 15.41 0.45 20.47
CA PHE A 49 14.60 -0.06 21.57
C PHE A 49 13.61 -1.12 21.11
N ALA A 50 12.89 -0.85 20.01
CA ALA A 50 11.89 -1.76 19.45
C ALA A 50 12.49 -3.01 18.81
N SER A 51 13.74 -2.95 18.35
CA SER A 51 14.43 -4.07 17.68
C SER A 51 15.18 -4.97 18.65
N ASN A 52 15.35 -4.55 19.90
CA ASN A 52 16.09 -5.30 20.90
C ASN A 52 15.16 -6.19 21.74
N ALA A 53 15.30 -7.51 21.56
CA ALA A 53 14.55 -8.52 22.29
C ALA A 53 14.75 -8.47 23.82
N SER A 54 15.90 -7.98 24.30
CA SER A 54 16.18 -7.89 25.74
C SER A 54 15.35 -6.84 26.47
N ASN A 55 14.71 -5.91 25.74
CA ASN A 55 13.86 -4.87 26.30
C ASN A 55 12.44 -5.37 26.63
N TYR A 56 12.12 -6.59 26.22
CA TYR A 56 10.80 -7.18 26.36
C TYR A 56 10.89 -8.52 27.10
N SER A 57 9.80 -8.92 27.76
CA SER A 57 9.70 -10.31 28.23
C SER A 57 9.49 -11.25 27.04
N ALA A 58 10.03 -12.47 27.12
CA ALA A 58 9.93 -13.47 26.05
C ALA A 58 8.51 -13.63 25.43
N PRO A 59 7.42 -13.75 26.21
CA PRO A 59 6.08 -13.88 25.62
C PRO A 59 5.61 -12.60 24.90
N ILE A 60 5.99 -11.41 25.40
CA ILE A 60 5.61 -10.13 24.79
C ILE A 60 6.41 -9.93 23.49
N TRP A 61 7.68 -10.30 23.48
CA TRP A 61 8.52 -10.22 22.29
C TRP A 61 7.97 -11.11 21.16
N GLU A 62 7.61 -12.35 21.48
CA GLU A 62 7.05 -13.28 20.50
C GLU A 62 5.72 -12.77 19.93
N GLN A 63 4.86 -12.19 20.77
CA GLN A 63 3.64 -11.54 20.31
C GLN A 63 3.93 -10.36 19.37
N LEU A 64 4.86 -9.48 19.73
CA LEU A 64 5.23 -8.33 18.89
C LEU A 64 5.79 -8.76 17.52
N GLN A 65 6.61 -9.81 17.49
CA GLN A 65 7.13 -10.35 16.23
C GLN A 65 6.01 -10.94 15.37
N ASN A 66 5.04 -11.62 15.98
CA ASN A 66 3.90 -12.17 15.26
C ASN A 66 2.98 -11.07 14.70
N GLU A 67 2.70 -10.02 15.48
CA GLU A 67 1.94 -8.86 15.03
C GLU A 67 2.64 -8.12 13.88
N LYS A 68 3.96 -7.92 13.99
CA LYS A 68 4.79 -7.36 12.91
C LYS A 68 4.65 -8.18 11.63
N LYS A 69 4.78 -9.51 11.73
CA LYS A 69 4.64 -10.42 10.58
C LYS A 69 3.26 -10.32 9.94
N GLN A 70 2.19 -10.29 10.73
CA GLN A 70 0.82 -10.15 10.22
C GLN A 70 0.59 -8.81 9.51
N LEU A 71 1.18 -7.73 10.02
CA LEU A 71 1.12 -6.42 9.39
C LEU A 71 1.88 -6.39 8.06
N ASP A 72 3.08 -6.97 8.01
CA ASP A 72 3.87 -7.09 6.79
C ASP A 72 3.15 -7.93 5.72
N GLU A 73 2.53 -9.05 6.11
CA GLU A 73 1.72 -9.87 5.21
C GLU A 73 0.51 -9.11 4.69
N LYS A 74 -0.21 -8.40 5.57
CA LYS A 74 -1.35 -7.56 5.17
C LYS A 74 -0.93 -6.43 4.24
N LEU A 75 0.21 -5.80 4.49
CA LEU A 75 0.77 -4.75 3.65
C LEU A 75 1.10 -5.31 2.26
N ASN A 76 1.80 -6.46 2.21
CA ASN A 76 2.14 -7.13 0.95
C ASN A 76 0.90 -7.55 0.17
N LEU A 77 -0.13 -8.09 0.83
CA LEU A 77 -1.40 -8.41 0.18
C LEU A 77 -2.06 -7.16 -0.39
N ASN A 78 -2.11 -6.06 0.37
CA ASN A 78 -2.68 -4.81 -0.11
C ASN A 78 -1.90 -4.25 -1.30
N LEU A 79 -0.56 -4.25 -1.24
CA LEU A 79 0.30 -3.81 -2.33
C LEU A 79 0.14 -4.67 -3.60
N ASN A 80 0.04 -5.99 -3.44
CA ASN A 80 -0.22 -6.91 -4.55
C ASN A 80 -1.62 -6.76 -5.14
N ASN A 81 -2.60 -6.36 -4.33
CA ASN A 81 -3.96 -6.06 -4.75
C ASN A 81 -4.09 -4.67 -5.39
N VAL A 82 -3.08 -3.80 -5.28
CA VAL A 82 -3.05 -2.56 -6.05
C VAL A 82 -2.95 -2.94 -7.53
N ARG A 83 -4.05 -2.66 -8.24
CA ARG A 83 -4.25 -3.02 -9.64
C ARG A 83 -3.13 -2.44 -10.51
N ASP A 84 -2.21 -3.30 -10.95
CA ASP A 84 -1.17 -2.96 -11.91
C ASP A 84 -1.82 -2.66 -13.29
N PRO A 85 -1.81 -1.39 -13.75
CA PRO A 85 -2.45 -1.00 -15.01
C PRO A 85 -1.83 -1.70 -16.22
N LEU A 86 -0.56 -2.09 -16.14
CA LEU A 86 0.18 -2.76 -17.21
C LEU A 86 -0.23 -4.23 -17.32
N LYS A 87 -0.36 -4.92 -16.19
CA LYS A 87 -0.89 -6.31 -16.16
C LYS A 87 -2.34 -6.37 -16.65
N VAL A 88 -3.15 -5.38 -16.30
CA VAL A 88 -4.55 -5.30 -16.76
C VAL A 88 -4.60 -5.05 -18.27
N LYS A 89 -3.82 -4.10 -18.81
CA LYS A 89 -3.74 -3.88 -20.27
C LYS A 89 -3.32 -5.15 -21.01
N LYS A 90 -2.33 -5.89 -20.48
CA LYS A 90 -1.86 -7.16 -21.05
C LYS A 90 -2.94 -8.25 -21.00
N ALA A 91 -3.63 -8.41 -19.87
CA ALA A 91 -4.75 -9.35 -19.77
C ALA A 91 -5.90 -9.01 -20.74
N PHE A 92 -6.23 -7.72 -20.90
CA PHE A 92 -7.24 -7.29 -21.88
C PHE A 92 -6.81 -7.52 -23.33
N SER A 93 -5.53 -7.30 -23.68
CA SER A 93 -5.02 -7.64 -25.02
C SER A 93 -5.03 -9.15 -25.27
N ASP A 94 -4.66 -9.94 -24.27
CA ASP A 94 -4.59 -11.40 -24.38
C ASP A 94 -5.99 -12.03 -24.47
N HIS A 95 -6.99 -11.47 -23.78
CA HIS A 95 -8.41 -11.87 -23.91
C HIS A 95 -9.07 -11.42 -25.22
N ALA A 96 -8.63 -10.33 -25.85
CA ALA A 96 -9.14 -9.91 -27.15
C ALA A 96 -8.80 -10.92 -28.27
N THR A 97 -7.75 -11.73 -28.08
CA THR A 97 -7.32 -12.80 -29.00
C THR A 97 -8.08 -14.12 -28.85
N ILE A 98 -8.88 -14.31 -27.79
CA ILE A 98 -9.66 -15.55 -27.61
C ILE A 98 -10.97 -15.40 -28.39
N GLN A 99 -10.98 -15.89 -29.63
CA GLN A 99 -12.18 -15.95 -30.46
C GLN A 99 -13.31 -16.69 -29.71
N SER A 100 -14.45 -16.03 -29.57
CA SER A 100 -15.68 -16.60 -29.00
C SER A 100 -16.18 -17.71 -29.93
N HIS A 101 -15.84 -18.96 -29.62
CA HIS A 101 -16.38 -20.11 -30.34
C HIS A 101 -17.78 -20.38 -29.77
N TRP A 102 -18.81 -20.01 -30.51
CA TRP A 102 -20.19 -20.36 -30.17
C TRP A 102 -20.36 -21.86 -30.41
N ILE A 103 -20.44 -22.64 -29.33
CA ILE A 103 -20.81 -24.05 -29.44
C ILE A 103 -22.32 -24.11 -29.60
N TYR A 104 -22.77 -24.40 -30.83
CA TYR A 104 -24.17 -24.66 -31.13
C TYR A 104 -24.50 -26.10 -30.70
N VAL A 105 -25.27 -26.27 -29.64
CA VAL A 105 -25.77 -27.58 -29.20
C VAL A 105 -27.16 -27.79 -29.84
N ARG A 106 -27.33 -28.90 -30.58
CA ARG A 106 -28.61 -29.32 -31.19
C ARG A 106 -29.57 -29.90 -30.16
#